data_AF-A0A520HM99-F1
#
_entry.id   AF-A0A520HM99-F1
#
_cell.length_a   1.000
_cell.length_b   1.000
_cell.length_c   1.000
_cell.angle_alpha   90.00
_cell.angle_beta   90.00
_cell.angle_gamma   90.00
#
_symmetry.space_group_name_H-M   'P 1'
#
loop_
_entity.id
_entity.type
_entity.pdbx_description
1 polymer ?
#
loop_
_entity_poly.entity_id
_entity_poly.type
_entity_poly.pdbx_seq_one_letter_code
_entity_poly.pdbx_strand_id
1 'polypeptide(L)'
;MTEIFGNAAAQSAFLAAMRGGALHHAWLLTGPQGVGKASFARLAAMRMLADGANPDATPAGFDVPQGDRTRSLIEAGSHPDYRVLARLPKDPEKPDQDLARSITIAQVR
;
A
#
# COMPACT_ATOMS: atom_id res chain seq x y z
N MET A 1 8.04 -12.32 -3.16
CA MET A 1 6.94 -11.35 -3.01
C MET A 1 6.35 -11.07 -4.39
N THR A 2 5.05 -10.82 -4.49
CA THR A 2 4.32 -10.71 -5.77
C THR A 2 4.65 -9.40 -6.47
N GLU A 3 5.39 -9.49 -7.58
CA GLU A 3 5.45 -8.42 -8.58
C GLU A 3 4.04 -8.17 -9.13
N ILE A 4 3.68 -6.90 -9.36
CA ILE A 4 2.42 -6.58 -10.01
C ILE A 4 2.64 -6.65 -11.51
N PHE A 5 2.04 -7.65 -12.14
CA PHE A 5 1.94 -7.72 -13.59
C PHE A 5 0.75 -6.87 -14.06
N GLY A 6 0.97 -6.00 -15.05
CA GLY A 6 -0.05 -5.13 -15.63
C GLY A 6 -0.27 -3.82 -14.86
N ASN A 7 -1.43 -3.19 -15.05
CA ASN A 7 -1.78 -1.88 -14.47
C ASN A 7 -0.82 -0.72 -14.82
N ALA A 8 -0.07 -0.81 -15.92
CA ALA A 8 0.96 0.17 -16.30
C ALA A 8 0.45 1.62 -16.36
N ALA A 9 -0.78 1.83 -16.85
CA ALA A 9 -1.41 3.15 -16.87
C ALA A 9 -1.64 3.71 -15.45
N ALA A 10 -2.12 2.89 -14.52
CA ALA A 10 -2.33 3.28 -13.12
C ALA A 10 -1.00 3.55 -12.41
N GLN A 11 0.02 2.71 -12.65
CA GLN A 11 1.37 2.92 -12.11
C GLN A 11 1.95 4.26 -12.59
N SER A 12 1.85 4.54 -13.89
CA SER A 12 2.33 5.78 -14.50
C SER A 12 1.61 7.00 -13.95
N ALA A 13 0.28 6.93 -13.81
CA ALA A 13 -0.52 8.01 -13.25
C ALA A 13 -0.13 8.32 -11.79
N PHE A 14 0.06 7.30 -10.96
CA PHE A 14 0.48 7.48 -9.57
C PHE A 14 1.89 8.09 -9.47
N LEU A 15 2.85 7.55 -10.24
CA LEU A 15 4.22 8.08 -10.26
C LEU A 15 4.28 9.53 -10.75
N ALA A 16 3.48 9.88 -11.77
CA ALA A 16 3.42 11.24 -12.28
C ALA A 16 2.87 12.20 -11.21
N ALA A 17 1.80 11.82 -10.51
CA ALA A 17 1.24 12.64 -9.43
C ALA A 17 2.22 12.82 -8.27
N MET A 18 2.90 11.75 -7.87
CA MET A 18 3.91 11.75 -6.80
C MET A 18 5.11 12.64 -7.13
N ARG A 19 5.70 12.49 -8.32
CA ARG A 19 6.85 13.30 -8.76
C ARG A 19 6.49 14.75 -9.12
N GLY A 20 5.26 14.98 -9.54
CA GLY A 20 4.76 16.31 -9.90
C GLY A 20 4.33 17.17 -8.70
N GLY A 21 4.42 16.66 -7.47
CA GLY A 21 3.98 17.38 -6.27
C GLY A 21 2.46 17.59 -6.17
N ALA A 22 1.68 16.84 -6.96
CA ALA A 22 0.23 16.95 -7.05
C ALA A 22 -0.47 15.64 -6.61
N LEU A 23 0.15 14.91 -5.69
CA LEU A 23 -0.40 13.66 -5.18
C LEU A 23 -1.63 13.94 -4.30
N HIS A 24 -2.81 13.56 -4.79
CA HIS A 24 -4.01 13.62 -3.97
C HIS A 24 -3.87 12.75 -2.72
N HIS A 25 -4.32 13.27 -1.57
CA HIS A 25 -4.25 12.61 -0.27
C HIS A 25 -5.06 11.31 -0.17
N ALA A 26 -5.99 11.08 -1.11
CA ALA A 26 -6.81 9.88 -1.16
C ALA A 26 -6.93 9.37 -2.60
N TRP A 27 -6.76 8.06 -2.76
CA TRP A 27 -6.92 7.35 -4.03
C TRP A 27 -7.96 6.24 -3.89
N LEU A 28 -8.95 6.22 -4.78
CA LEU A 28 -9.95 5.18 -4.85
C LEU A 28 -9.61 4.21 -5.98
N LEU A 29 -9.28 2.97 -5.63
CA LEU A 29 -8.99 1.91 -6.61
C LEU A 29 -10.25 1.10 -6.89
N THR A 30 -10.67 1.05 -8.16
CA THR A 30 -11.89 0.36 -8.60
C THR A 30 -11.55 -0.76 -9.58
N GLY A 31 -12.50 -1.70 -9.77
CA GLY A 31 -12.36 -2.82 -10.70
C GLY A 31 -12.71 -4.18 -10.07
N PRO A 32 -12.71 -5.26 -10.87
CA PRO A 32 -13.10 -6.60 -10.42
C PRO A 32 -12.27 -7.13 -9.25
N GLN A 33 -12.82 -8.08 -8.49
CA GLN A 33 -12.06 -8.83 -7.50
C GLN A 33 -10.92 -9.60 -8.18
N GLY A 34 -9.74 -9.65 -7.55
CA GLY A 34 -8.58 -10.37 -8.07
C GLY A 34 -7.66 -9.56 -9.00
N VAL A 35 -8.05 -8.39 -9.50
CA VAL A 35 -7.23 -7.57 -10.44
C VAL A 35 -5.96 -6.94 -9.81
N GLY A 36 -5.69 -7.20 -8.52
CA GLY A 36 -4.48 -6.72 -7.85
C GLY A 36 -4.59 -5.34 -7.17
N LYS A 37 -5.80 -4.82 -6.91
CA LYS A 37 -6.00 -3.50 -6.25
C LYS A 37 -5.27 -3.36 -4.92
N ALA A 38 -5.36 -4.37 -4.04
CA ALA A 38 -4.69 -4.34 -2.74
C ALA A 38 -3.16 -4.38 -2.89
N SER A 39 -2.65 -5.19 -3.82
CA SER A 39 -1.23 -5.23 -4.17
C SER A 39 -0.77 -3.87 -4.68
N PHE A 40 -1.53 -3.23 -5.57
CA PHE A 40 -1.23 -1.90 -6.10
C PHE A 40 -1.15 -0.86 -4.98
N ALA A 41 -2.14 -0.82 -4.09
CA ALA A 41 -2.13 0.11 -2.95
C ALA A 41 -0.89 -0.09 -2.07
N ARG A 42 -0.52 -1.35 -1.79
CA ARG A 42 0.65 -1.68 -0.97
C ARG A 42 1.96 -1.27 -1.65
N LEU A 43 2.12 -1.54 -2.95
CA LEU A 43 3.31 -1.11 -3.69
C LEU A 43 3.36 0.42 -3.84
N ALA A 44 2.24 1.08 -4.09
CA ALA A 44 2.16 2.55 -4.16
C ALA A 44 2.62 3.20 -2.84
N ALA A 45 2.14 2.68 -1.70
CA ALA A 45 2.55 3.15 -0.38
C ALA A 45 4.03 2.87 -0.10
N MET A 46 4.51 1.65 -0.41
CA MET A 46 5.92 1.29 -0.28
C MET A 46 6.81 2.20 -1.13
N ARG A 47 6.41 2.48 -2.37
CA ARG A 47 7.10 3.37 -3.29
C ARG A 47 7.19 4.79 -2.74
N MET A 48 6.06 5.33 -2.27
CA MET A 48 6.00 6.67 -1.69
C MET A 48 6.91 6.83 -0.47
N LEU A 49 6.92 5.82 0.41
CA LEU A 49 7.76 5.82 1.61
C LEU A 49 9.25 5.60 1.28
N ALA A 50 9.58 4.82 0.25
CA ALA A 50 10.95 4.63 -0.21
C ALA A 50 11.51 5.93 -0.83
N ASP A 51 10.75 6.57 -1.73
CA ASP A 51 11.13 7.85 -2.33
C ASP A 51 11.28 8.96 -1.28
N GLY A 52 10.40 8.98 -0.26
CA GLY A 52 10.51 9.93 0.85
C GLY A 52 11.71 9.71 1.76
N ALA A 53 12.16 8.46 1.93
CA ALA A 53 13.31 8.13 2.75
C ALA A 53 14.65 8.35 2.03
N ASN A 54 14.73 7.99 0.74
CA ASN A 54 15.94 8.12 -0.09
C ASN A 54 15.56 8.48 -1.54
N PRO A 55 15.31 9.76 -1.85
CA PRO A 55 14.83 10.17 -3.18
C PRO A 55 15.82 9.87 -4.31
N ASP A 56 17.12 9.90 -4.05
CA ASP A 56 18.16 9.66 -5.06
C ASP A 56 18.48 8.17 -5.27
N ALA A 57 18.07 7.30 -4.34
CA ALA A 57 18.41 5.87 -4.37
C ALA A 57 17.32 4.99 -4.98
N THR A 58 16.12 5.52 -5.15
CA THR A 58 14.98 4.71 -5.58
C THR A 58 14.86 4.76 -7.12
N PRO A 59 14.90 3.61 -7.83
CA PRO A 59 14.87 3.58 -9.30
C PRO A 59 13.65 4.28 -9.91
N ALA A 60 13.68 4.67 -11.19
CA ALA A 60 12.57 5.43 -11.79
C ALA A 60 11.21 4.68 -11.89
N GLY A 61 11.23 3.34 -11.79
CA GLY A 61 10.08 2.46 -11.93
C GLY A 61 9.08 2.52 -10.77
N PHE A 62 8.03 1.69 -10.81
CA PHE A 62 7.04 1.62 -9.73
C PHE A 62 7.50 0.71 -8.58
N ASP A 63 8.27 -0.33 -8.92
CA ASP A 63 8.78 -1.28 -7.94
C ASP A 63 9.86 -0.66 -7.05
N VAL A 64 9.93 -1.17 -5.82
CA VAL A 64 10.99 -0.88 -4.86
C VAL A 64 11.96 -2.08 -4.84
N PRO A 65 13.27 -1.92 -5.03
CA PRO A 65 14.21 -3.05 -5.09
C PRO A 65 14.26 -3.92 -3.84
N GLN A 66 14.71 -5.17 -3.99
CA GLN A 66 15.11 -6.00 -2.86
C GLN A 66 16.35 -5.38 -2.20
N GLY A 67 16.35 -5.26 -0.87
CA GLY A 67 17.41 -4.60 -0.09
C GLY A 67 17.08 -3.17 0.36
N ASP A 68 16.01 -2.57 -0.16
CA ASP A 68 15.50 -1.30 0.35
C ASP A 68 14.96 -1.46 1.78
N ARG A 69 15.36 -0.56 2.69
CA ARG A 69 14.98 -0.63 4.11
C ARG A 69 13.49 -0.44 4.32
N THR A 70 12.85 0.47 3.58
CA THR A 70 11.41 0.71 3.64
C THR A 70 10.65 -0.53 3.23
N ARG A 71 11.07 -1.19 2.13
CA ARG A 71 10.53 -2.50 1.74
C ARG A 71 10.66 -3.49 2.90
N SER A 72 11.86 -3.71 3.45
CA SER A 72 12.06 -4.69 4.53
C SER A 72 11.15 -4.44 5.74
N LEU A 73 10.99 -3.19 6.17
CA LEU A 73 10.11 -2.84 7.29
C LEU A 73 8.62 -3.08 6.98
N ILE A 74 8.15 -2.76 5.77
CA ILE A 74 6.76 -2.98 5.35
C ILE A 74 6.46 -4.47 5.20
N GLU A 75 7.43 -5.25 4.74
CA GLU A 75 7.33 -6.71 4.65
C GLU A 75 7.30 -7.38 6.04
N ALA A 76 8.06 -6.83 7.00
CA ALA A 76 8.03 -7.25 8.40
C ALA A 76 6.82 -6.71 9.20
N GLY A 77 6.03 -5.80 8.62
CA GLY A 77 4.89 -5.17 9.31
C GLY A 77 5.29 -4.17 10.39
N SER A 78 6.52 -3.66 10.38
CA SER A 78 7.10 -2.80 11.43
C SER A 78 7.40 -1.38 10.98
N HIS A 79 7.05 -1.00 9.75
CA HIS A 79 7.30 0.35 9.26
C HIS A 79 6.41 1.38 10.00
N PRO A 80 6.99 2.40 10.65
CA PRO A 80 6.24 3.31 11.54
C PRO A 80 5.19 4.15 10.79
N ASP A 81 5.48 4.56 9.55
CA ASP A 81 4.59 5.40 8.74
C ASP A 81 3.71 4.61 7.76
N TYR A 82 3.63 3.28 7.90
CA TYR A 82 2.77 2.44 7.07
C TYR A 82 1.74 1.73 7.92
N ARG A 83 0.47 1.76 7.48
CA ARG A 83 -0.62 1.06 8.17
C ARG A 83 -1.58 0.43 7.19
N VAL A 84 -1.95 -0.83 7.47
CA VAL A 84 -3.04 -1.52 6.78
C VAL A 84 -4.27 -1.49 7.67
N LEU A 85 -5.36 -0.91 7.18
CA LEU A 85 -6.65 -0.93 7.85
C LEU A 85 -7.55 -1.94 7.14
N ALA A 86 -8.02 -2.93 7.90
CA ALA A 86 -8.95 -3.94 7.44
C ALA A 86 -10.02 -4.15 8.51
N ARG A 87 -11.22 -4.58 8.11
CA ARG A 87 -12.27 -4.92 9.09
C ARG A 87 -11.81 -6.13 9.89
N LEU A 88 -11.84 -6.01 11.21
CA LEU A 88 -11.51 -7.11 12.12
C LEU A 88 -12.70 -8.09 12.24
N PRO A 89 -12.46 -9.34 12.70
CA PRO A 89 -13.55 -10.24 13.07
C PRO A 89 -14.48 -9.60 14.10
N LYS A 90 -15.78 -9.88 14.00
CA LYS A 90 -16.79 -9.38 14.94
C LYS A 90 -16.62 -9.98 16.34
N ASP A 91 -16.17 -11.23 16.41
CA ASP A 91 -15.84 -11.96 17.63
C ASP A 91 -14.36 -12.38 17.54
N PRO A 92 -13.48 -11.87 18.41
CA PRO A 92 -12.06 -12.19 18.38
C PRO A 92 -11.77 -13.67 18.71
N GLU A 93 -12.68 -14.37 19.38
CA GLU A 93 -12.55 -15.80 19.66
C GLU A 93 -12.99 -16.66 18.45
N LYS A 94 -13.61 -16.05 17.44
CA LYS A 94 -14.10 -16.72 16.22
C LYS A 94 -13.63 -15.98 14.94
N PRO A 95 -12.32 -16.01 14.63
CA PRO A 95 -11.72 -15.18 13.58
C PRO A 95 -12.21 -15.49 12.16
N ASP A 96 -12.68 -16.71 11.91
CA ASP A 96 -13.12 -17.17 10.59
C ASP A 96 -14.59 -16.82 10.26
N GLN A 97 -15.29 -16.14 11.19
CA GLN A 97 -16.70 -15.75 11.01
C GLN A 97 -16.84 -14.33 10.43
N ASP A 98 -17.98 -13.70 10.68
CA ASP A 98 -18.33 -12.38 10.18
C ASP A 98 -17.30 -11.31 10.59
N LEU A 99 -16.94 -10.47 9.63
CA LEU A 99 -16.17 -9.25 9.89
C LEU A 99 -17.09 -8.17 10.50
N ALA A 100 -16.50 -7.34 11.34
CA ALA A 100 -17.13 -6.13 11.84
C ALA A 100 -17.63 -5.25 10.68
N ARG A 101 -18.71 -4.50 10.91
CA ARG A 101 -19.33 -3.65 9.88
C ARG A 101 -18.41 -2.50 9.43
N SER A 102 -17.62 -1.96 10.36
CA SER A 102 -16.82 -0.74 10.18
C SER A 102 -15.45 -0.90 10.82
N ILE A 103 -14.46 -0.16 10.32
CA ILE A 103 -13.18 0.10 11.02
C ILE A 103 -13.46 1.17 12.08
N THR A 104 -13.15 0.89 13.34
CA THR A 104 -13.48 1.80 14.46
C THR A 104 -12.35 2.79 14.73
N ILE A 105 -12.64 3.89 15.43
CA ILE A 105 -11.61 4.86 15.84
C ILE A 105 -10.55 4.19 16.73
N ALA A 106 -10.97 3.29 17.62
CA ALA A 106 -10.07 2.53 18.49
C ALA A 106 -9.11 1.60 17.73
N GLN A 107 -9.45 1.22 16.49
CA GLN A 107 -8.52 0.46 15.63
C GLN A 107 -7.45 1.36 15.00
N VAL A 108 -7.73 2.66 14.86
CA VAL A 108 -6.86 3.64 14.18
C VAL A 108 -6.03 4.44 15.19
N ARG A 109 -6.49 4.62 16.42
CA ARG A 109 -5.73 5.31 17.48
C ARG A 109 -4.92 4.31 18.28
#